data_AF-A0A434PX89-F1
#
_entry.id   AF-A0A434PX89-F1
#
_cell.length_a   1.000
_cell.length_b   1.000
_cell.length_c   1.000
_cell.angle_alpha   90.00
_cell.angle_beta   90.00
_cell.angle_gamma   90.00
#
_symmetry.space_group_name_H-M   'P 1'
#
loop_
_entity.id
_entity.type
_entity.pdbx_description
1 polymer ?
#
loop_
_entity_poly.entity_id
_entity_poly.type
_entity_poly.pdbx_seq_one_letter_code
_entity_poly.pdbx_strand_id
1 'polypeptide(L)'
;MSDFVAALPMYDWPEMRSEVDAQWARLRDAFRQKGIDAPQNIARFNADLRPVEGGIRDAAGKVIAPDPATLPPGELYFHGLWLHPALLFAQTCWGPMETGLSEHVQVIGQPSYDAFEGGQGELYSSAIVMRAGEAPSIGSPADGSPLIPLDILRGKHFTFNSLDSMSGIVGLTRDLEALGESLDIFSERSESGGHRASIAAIAEGRADV
;
A
#
# COMPACT_ATOMS: atom_id res chain seq x y z
N MET A 1 6.60 28.50 -4.37
CA MET A 1 6.54 27.07 -4.00
C MET A 1 5.39 26.48 -4.77
N SER A 2 5.55 25.28 -5.34
CA SER A 2 4.50 24.63 -6.13
C SER A 2 3.18 24.53 -5.36
N ASP A 3 2.08 24.59 -6.10
CA ASP A 3 0.74 24.37 -5.59
C ASP A 3 0.34 22.89 -5.49
N PHE A 4 1.12 22.01 -6.11
CA PHE A 4 0.88 20.58 -6.13
C PHE A 4 1.43 19.86 -4.91
N VAL A 5 0.85 18.70 -4.63
CA VAL A 5 1.27 17.73 -3.63
C VAL A 5 1.80 16.48 -4.33
N ALA A 6 2.90 15.95 -3.83
CA ALA A 6 3.38 14.62 -4.19
C ALA A 6 3.72 13.82 -2.93
N ALA A 7 3.55 12.51 -2.97
CA ALA A 7 3.89 11.63 -1.85
C ALA A 7 4.34 10.26 -2.32
N LEU A 8 5.31 9.65 -1.63
CA LEU A 8 5.74 8.27 -1.87
C LEU A 8 5.55 7.47 -0.57
N PRO A 9 4.29 7.28 -0.10
CA PRO A 9 4.03 6.77 1.25
C PRO A 9 4.36 5.29 1.41
N MET A 10 4.43 4.54 0.31
CA MET A 10 4.66 3.10 0.35
C MET A 10 6.11 2.83 0.77
N TYR A 11 6.30 2.34 1.99
CA TYR A 11 7.60 1.98 2.58
C TYR A 11 8.55 3.17 2.86
N ASP A 12 8.03 4.39 3.05
CA ASP A 12 8.81 5.58 3.47
C ASP A 12 9.16 5.58 4.98
N TRP A 13 9.85 4.54 5.42
CA TRP A 13 10.37 4.46 6.79
C TRP A 13 11.54 5.42 7.03
N PRO A 14 11.79 5.87 8.28
CA PRO A 14 12.87 6.81 8.58
C PRO A 14 14.24 6.47 7.97
N GLU A 15 14.61 5.19 7.96
CA GLU A 15 15.86 4.69 7.38
C GLU A 15 15.87 4.66 5.85
N MET A 16 14.69 4.63 5.20
CA MET A 16 14.55 4.62 3.74
C MET A 16 14.40 6.02 3.14
N ARG A 17 14.16 7.04 3.98
CA ARG A 17 13.85 8.41 3.52
C ARG A 17 14.88 8.99 2.57
N SER A 18 16.17 8.72 2.78
CA SER A 18 17.22 9.21 1.87
C SER A 18 17.07 8.65 0.46
N GLU A 19 16.67 7.38 0.34
CA GLU A 19 16.47 6.72 -0.95
C GLU A 19 15.17 7.19 -1.61
N VAL A 20 14.10 7.31 -0.83
CA VAL A 20 12.80 7.84 -1.28
C VAL A 20 12.94 9.29 -1.77
N ASP A 21 13.63 10.15 -1.01
CA ASP A 21 13.88 11.54 -1.39
C ASP A 21 14.74 11.62 -2.67
N ALA A 22 15.74 10.74 -2.81
CA ALA A 22 16.54 10.66 -4.03
C ALA A 22 15.72 10.19 -5.24
N GLN A 23 14.78 9.26 -5.05
CA GLN A 23 13.83 8.85 -6.08
C GLN A 23 12.92 10.01 -6.49
N TRP A 24 12.34 10.72 -5.53
CA TRP A 24 11.51 11.88 -5.80
C TRP A 24 12.28 12.98 -6.52
N ALA A 25 13.53 13.28 -6.11
CA ALA A 25 14.34 14.30 -6.76
C ALA A 25 14.49 14.02 -8.28
N ARG A 26 14.74 12.76 -8.67
CA ARG A 26 14.81 12.37 -10.09
C ARG A 26 13.48 12.58 -10.82
N LEU A 27 12.37 12.16 -10.23
CA LEU A 27 11.03 12.32 -10.82
C LEU A 27 10.66 13.80 -10.96
N ARG A 28 10.84 14.58 -9.88
CA ARG A 28 10.61 16.02 -9.83
C ARG A 28 11.39 16.77 -10.90
N ASP A 29 12.67 16.46 -11.05
CA ASP A 29 13.52 17.14 -12.03
C ASP A 29 13.07 16.79 -13.46
N ALA A 30 12.69 15.54 -13.72
CA ALA A 30 12.09 15.14 -14.99
C ALA A 30 10.75 15.85 -15.28
N PHE A 31 9.87 15.97 -14.28
CA PHE A 31 8.62 16.72 -14.38
C PHE A 31 8.86 18.19 -14.70
N ARG A 32 9.78 18.85 -13.99
CA ARG A 32 10.11 20.26 -14.19
C ARG A 32 10.74 20.52 -15.56
N GLN A 33 11.58 19.60 -16.07
CA GLN A 33 12.10 19.67 -17.44
C GLN A 33 10.99 19.59 -18.51
N LYS A 34 9.83 19.02 -18.17
CA LYS A 34 8.63 18.99 -19.02
C LYS A 34 7.65 20.14 -18.73
N GLY A 35 8.04 21.10 -17.90
CA GLY A 35 7.20 22.26 -17.54
C GLY A 35 6.10 21.95 -16.51
N ILE A 36 6.14 20.79 -15.86
CA ILE A 36 5.22 20.43 -14.78
C ILE A 36 5.81 20.97 -13.46
N ASP A 37 5.04 21.78 -12.73
CA ASP A 37 5.47 22.41 -11.48
C ASP A 37 5.47 21.43 -10.31
N ALA A 38 6.36 20.44 -10.34
CA ALA A 38 6.47 19.45 -9.26
C ALA A 38 6.98 20.06 -7.95
N PRO A 39 6.42 19.69 -6.78
CA PRO A 39 6.83 20.24 -5.50
C PRO A 39 8.26 19.87 -5.12
N GLN A 40 8.88 20.72 -4.30
CA GLN A 40 10.27 20.51 -3.90
C GLN A 40 10.44 19.24 -3.07
N ASN A 41 9.52 19.02 -2.14
CA ASN A 41 9.49 17.92 -1.18
C ASN A 41 8.21 17.11 -1.34
N ILE A 42 8.26 15.85 -0.92
CA ILE A 42 7.07 15.00 -0.79
C ILE A 42 6.39 15.22 0.56
N ALA A 43 5.07 15.05 0.59
CA ALA A 43 4.28 15.00 1.81
C ALA A 43 4.47 13.66 2.52
N ARG A 44 4.62 13.71 3.84
CA ARG A 44 4.73 12.55 4.74
C ARG A 44 3.68 12.55 5.83
N PHE A 45 3.07 13.70 6.08
CA PHE A 45 2.04 13.88 7.10
C PHE A 45 0.88 14.74 6.60
N ASN A 46 -0.24 14.70 7.30
CA ASN A 46 -1.41 15.52 7.04
C ASN A 46 -1.07 17.01 7.13
N ALA A 47 -0.13 17.40 8.01
CA ALA A 47 0.37 18.77 8.11
C ALA A 47 1.13 19.26 6.86
N ASP A 48 1.61 18.35 6.01
CA ASP A 48 2.26 18.70 4.73
C ASP A 48 1.22 18.92 3.61
N LEU A 49 -0.03 18.50 3.82
CA LEU A 49 -1.13 18.68 2.87
C LEU A 49 -1.76 20.05 3.07
N ARG A 50 -2.17 20.67 1.97
CA ARG A 50 -2.87 21.96 2.05
C ARG A 50 -4.28 21.74 2.59
N PRO A 51 -4.80 22.67 3.39
CA PRO A 51 -6.20 22.63 3.81
C PRO A 51 -7.13 22.65 2.60
N VAL A 52 -8.22 21.89 2.69
CA VAL A 52 -9.30 21.89 1.71
C VAL A 52 -10.59 22.23 2.46
N GLU A 53 -10.89 23.53 2.56
CA GLU A 53 -11.99 24.03 3.38
C GLU A 53 -13.32 23.35 3.04
N GLY A 54 -13.96 22.77 4.05
CA GLY A 54 -15.22 22.04 3.87
C GLY A 54 -15.06 20.63 3.29
N GLY A 55 -13.84 20.09 3.23
CA GLY A 55 -13.51 18.74 2.80
C GLY A 55 -13.28 18.57 1.30
N ILE A 56 -12.63 17.46 0.95
CA ILE A 56 -12.37 17.06 -0.43
C ILE A 56 -13.66 16.54 -1.05
N ARG A 57 -13.96 16.97 -2.28
CA ARG A 57 -15.22 16.67 -2.98
C ARG A 57 -14.98 15.97 -4.31
N ASP A 58 -15.91 15.10 -4.69
CA ASP A 58 -15.98 14.52 -6.02
C ASP A 58 -16.51 15.53 -7.07
N ALA A 59 -16.58 15.09 -8.33
CA ALA A 59 -17.12 15.89 -9.43
C ALA A 59 -18.61 16.28 -9.25
N ALA A 60 -19.36 15.55 -8.41
CA ALA A 60 -20.74 15.85 -8.07
C ALA A 60 -20.87 16.79 -6.85
N GLY A 61 -19.75 17.22 -6.25
CA GLY A 61 -19.70 18.10 -5.09
C GLY A 61 -19.94 17.40 -3.74
N LYS A 62 -20.07 16.07 -3.72
CA LYS A 62 -20.20 15.28 -2.48
C LYS A 62 -18.85 15.23 -1.79
N VAL A 63 -18.83 15.43 -0.47
CA VAL A 63 -17.61 15.28 0.34
C VAL A 63 -17.24 13.80 0.41
N ILE A 64 -16.04 13.47 -0.07
CA ILE A 64 -15.50 12.11 -0.15
C ILE A 64 -14.29 11.87 0.77
N ALA A 65 -13.66 12.94 1.26
CA ALA A 65 -12.63 12.87 2.29
C ALA A 65 -12.64 14.16 3.14
N PRO A 66 -12.25 14.07 4.43
CA PRO A 66 -12.16 15.24 5.30
C PRO A 66 -11.07 16.21 4.83
N ASP A 67 -11.15 17.45 5.32
CA ASP A 67 -10.06 18.43 5.18
C ASP A 67 -8.82 17.90 5.93
N PRO A 68 -7.65 17.76 5.27
CA PRO A 68 -6.43 17.31 5.93
C PRO A 68 -6.07 18.11 7.19
N ALA A 69 -6.43 19.39 7.25
CA ALA A 69 -6.17 20.25 8.41
C ALA A 69 -6.98 19.87 9.66
N THR A 70 -8.03 19.05 9.51
CA THR A 70 -8.86 18.55 10.61
C THR A 70 -8.38 17.21 11.17
N LEU A 71 -7.38 16.59 10.53
CA LEU A 71 -6.83 15.30 10.92
C LEU A 71 -5.60 15.45 11.84
N PRO A 72 -5.19 14.39 12.56
CA PRO A 72 -3.96 14.41 13.35
C PRO A 72 -2.76 14.81 12.47
N PRO A 73 -2.03 15.88 12.83
CA PRO A 73 -1.04 16.49 11.93
C PRO A 73 0.19 15.62 11.67
N GLY A 74 0.51 14.68 12.58
CA GLY A 74 1.66 13.78 12.49
C GLY A 74 1.34 12.40 11.89
N GLU A 75 0.13 12.19 11.41
CA GLU A 75 -0.28 10.98 10.68
C GLU A 75 -0.46 11.32 9.20
N LEU A 76 -0.65 10.32 8.34
CA LEU A 76 -1.00 10.54 6.93
C LEU A 76 -2.23 9.70 6.58
N TYR A 77 -3.34 10.37 6.28
CA TYR A 77 -4.53 9.71 5.79
C TYR A 77 -4.46 9.49 4.29
N PHE A 78 -4.21 8.25 3.85
CA PHE A 78 -3.92 7.94 2.44
C PHE A 78 -5.03 8.35 1.48
N HIS A 79 -6.31 8.13 1.81
CA HIS A 79 -7.42 8.56 0.96
C HIS A 79 -7.49 10.08 0.84
N GLY A 80 -7.19 10.82 1.91
CA GLY A 80 -7.09 12.28 1.86
C GLY A 80 -5.97 12.76 0.94
N LEU A 81 -4.81 12.08 0.96
CA LEU A 81 -3.71 12.33 0.03
C LEU A 81 -4.11 12.01 -1.42
N TRP A 82 -4.64 10.83 -1.69
CA TRP A 82 -4.94 10.36 -3.04
C TRP A 82 -6.08 11.15 -3.71
N LEU A 83 -7.02 11.64 -2.91
CA LEU A 83 -8.15 12.45 -3.40
C LEU A 83 -7.86 13.95 -3.34
N HIS A 84 -6.70 14.37 -2.83
CA HIS A 84 -6.38 15.78 -2.68
C HIS A 84 -6.46 16.50 -4.06
N PRO A 85 -7.18 17.63 -4.17
CA PRO A 85 -7.42 18.29 -5.47
C PRO A 85 -6.15 18.82 -6.13
N ALA A 86 -5.09 19.01 -5.36
CA ALA A 86 -3.76 19.38 -5.85
C ALA A 86 -2.79 18.19 -5.99
N LEU A 87 -3.27 16.94 -5.96
CA LEU A 87 -2.41 15.78 -6.14
C LEU A 87 -1.77 15.80 -7.53
N LEU A 88 -0.44 15.75 -7.57
CA LEU A 88 0.34 15.54 -8.80
C LEU A 88 0.81 14.10 -8.94
N PHE A 89 1.31 13.50 -7.86
CA PHE A 89 1.92 12.18 -7.89
C PHE A 89 1.78 11.50 -6.53
N ALA A 90 1.26 10.27 -6.49
CA ALA A 90 1.31 9.43 -5.31
C ALA A 90 1.55 7.96 -5.66
N GLN A 91 2.02 7.20 -4.67
CA GLN A 91 2.02 5.74 -4.72
C GLN A 91 0.78 5.18 -4.01
N THR A 92 0.24 4.11 -4.57
CA THR A 92 -0.80 3.27 -3.98
C THR A 92 -0.55 1.82 -4.37
N CYS A 93 -1.20 0.88 -3.69
CA CYS A 93 -1.33 -0.49 -4.18
C CYS A 93 -2.62 -0.65 -5.01
N TRP A 94 -2.82 -1.82 -5.61
CA TRP A 94 -4.00 -2.09 -6.44
C TRP A 94 -5.31 -2.23 -5.64
N GLY A 95 -5.25 -2.52 -4.34
CA GLY A 95 -6.46 -2.72 -3.55
C GLY A 95 -7.33 -1.46 -3.38
N PRO A 96 -6.78 -0.28 -3.03
CA PRO A 96 -7.52 0.98 -3.08
C PRO A 96 -8.05 1.30 -4.48
N MET A 97 -7.29 0.97 -5.53
CA MET A 97 -7.69 1.19 -6.93
C MET A 97 -8.96 0.41 -7.29
N GLU A 98 -9.05 -0.85 -6.86
CA GLU A 98 -10.22 -1.71 -7.08
C GLU A 98 -11.42 -1.36 -6.18
N THR A 99 -11.19 -0.67 -5.06
CA THR A 99 -12.24 -0.26 -4.10
C THR A 99 -12.75 1.17 -4.30
N GLY A 100 -12.51 1.74 -5.49
CA GLY A 100 -13.13 2.99 -5.94
C GLY A 100 -12.14 4.14 -6.20
N LEU A 101 -10.88 4.03 -5.77
CA LEU A 101 -9.91 5.11 -6.01
C LEU A 101 -9.67 5.37 -7.51
N SER A 102 -9.79 4.33 -8.35
CA SER A 102 -9.64 4.44 -9.81
C SER A 102 -10.66 5.35 -10.50
N GLU A 103 -11.76 5.70 -9.84
CA GLU A 103 -12.72 6.69 -10.35
C GLU A 103 -12.19 8.13 -10.24
N HIS A 104 -11.19 8.35 -9.40
CA HIS A 104 -10.70 9.69 -9.03
C HIS A 104 -9.26 9.97 -9.47
N VAL A 105 -8.46 8.93 -9.72
CA VAL A 105 -7.04 9.07 -10.08
C VAL A 105 -6.69 8.25 -11.31
N GLN A 106 -5.60 8.62 -11.98
CA GLN A 106 -5.09 7.90 -13.13
C GLN A 106 -3.78 7.18 -12.78
N VAL A 107 -3.67 5.90 -13.16
CA VAL A 107 -2.38 5.19 -13.14
C VAL A 107 -1.49 5.75 -14.24
N ILE A 108 -0.33 6.30 -13.85
CA ILE A 108 0.66 6.86 -14.77
C ILE A 108 1.91 5.99 -14.95
N GLY A 109 2.04 4.93 -14.14
CA GLY A 109 3.14 3.99 -14.21
C GLY A 109 3.06 2.94 -13.11
N GLN A 110 3.69 1.80 -13.36
CA GLN A 110 3.84 0.70 -12.43
C GLN A 110 5.31 0.26 -12.44
N PRO A 111 5.95 0.06 -11.28
CA PRO A 111 7.31 -0.45 -11.22
C PRO A 111 7.35 -1.89 -11.75
N SER A 112 8.49 -2.27 -12.34
CA SER A 112 8.78 -3.68 -12.59
C SER A 112 9.22 -4.35 -11.28
N TYR A 113 8.74 -5.56 -11.08
CA TYR A 113 9.10 -6.47 -10.00
C TYR A 113 10.09 -7.55 -10.44
N ASP A 114 10.62 -7.51 -11.66
CA ASP A 114 11.54 -8.54 -12.21
C ASP A 114 12.79 -8.79 -11.34
N ALA A 115 13.17 -7.82 -10.52
CA ALA A 115 14.32 -7.92 -9.61
C ALA A 115 14.02 -8.75 -8.34
N PHE A 116 12.76 -9.13 -8.12
CA PHE A 116 12.30 -9.79 -6.89
C PHE A 116 11.73 -11.17 -7.19
N GLU A 117 11.91 -12.08 -6.23
CA GLU A 117 11.32 -13.41 -6.31
C GLU A 117 9.78 -13.33 -6.40
N GLY A 118 9.21 -14.08 -7.33
CA GLY A 118 7.77 -14.05 -7.63
C GLY A 118 7.32 -12.82 -8.42
N GLY A 119 8.25 -11.96 -8.86
CA GLY A 119 7.98 -10.84 -9.75
C GLY A 119 8.05 -11.22 -11.23
N GLN A 120 7.13 -10.66 -12.03
CA GLN A 120 7.10 -10.83 -13.48
C GLN A 120 6.55 -9.55 -14.14
N GLY A 121 7.43 -8.74 -14.70
CA GLY A 121 7.08 -7.41 -15.21
C GLY A 121 6.43 -6.58 -14.10
N GLU A 122 5.23 -6.09 -14.34
CA GLU A 122 4.46 -5.32 -13.38
C GLU A 122 3.75 -6.15 -12.29
N LEU A 123 3.75 -7.49 -12.42
CA LEU A 123 3.08 -8.41 -11.50
C LEU A 123 4.03 -8.91 -10.41
N TYR A 124 3.49 -9.25 -9.25
CA TYR A 124 4.23 -9.88 -8.16
C TYR A 124 3.36 -10.88 -7.39
N SER A 125 4.00 -11.86 -6.75
CA SER A 125 3.37 -12.79 -5.83
C SER A 125 3.45 -12.28 -4.40
N SER A 126 2.36 -12.38 -3.65
CA SER A 126 2.36 -12.03 -2.22
C SER A 126 3.04 -13.15 -1.41
N ALA A 127 3.91 -12.77 -0.48
CA ALA A 127 4.55 -13.73 0.41
C ALA A 127 3.67 -14.00 1.64
N ILE A 128 3.51 -15.28 1.98
CA ILE A 128 2.94 -15.71 3.27
C ILE A 128 4.12 -15.87 4.23
N VAL A 129 4.14 -15.09 5.31
CA VAL A 129 5.28 -15.02 6.22
C VAL A 129 4.92 -15.74 7.52
N MET A 130 5.81 -16.58 8.02
CA MET A 130 5.65 -17.24 9.32
C MET A 130 6.97 -17.17 10.09
N ARG A 131 6.94 -17.47 11.39
CA ARG A 131 8.18 -17.55 12.18
C ARG A 131 9.09 -18.67 11.65
N ALA A 132 10.39 -18.40 11.63
CA ALA A 132 11.40 -19.39 11.25
C ALA A 132 11.25 -20.68 12.08
N GLY A 133 11.22 -21.83 11.39
CA GLY A 133 11.07 -23.15 12.01
C GLY A 133 9.63 -23.64 12.13
N GLU A 134 8.62 -22.79 11.93
CA GLU A 134 7.20 -23.21 11.95
C GLU A 134 6.70 -23.75 10.60
N ALA A 135 7.37 -23.39 9.51
CA ALA A 135 7.08 -23.87 8.16
C ALA A 135 8.38 -23.96 7.34
N PRO A 136 8.43 -24.82 6.29
CA PRO A 136 9.55 -24.81 5.35
C PRO A 136 9.57 -23.49 4.57
N SER A 137 10.77 -22.98 4.28
CA SER A 137 10.94 -21.89 3.32
C SER A 137 10.69 -22.45 1.92
N ILE A 138 9.75 -21.85 1.20
CA ILE A 138 9.38 -22.26 -0.16
C ILE A 138 9.54 -21.05 -1.08
N GLY A 139 10.13 -21.27 -2.24
CA GLY A 139 10.25 -20.23 -3.24
C GLY A 139 8.98 -20.04 -4.07
N SER A 140 8.86 -18.89 -4.72
CA SER A 140 7.71 -18.58 -5.58
C SER A 140 7.63 -19.55 -6.76
N PRO A 141 6.45 -20.12 -7.10
CA PRO A 141 6.27 -20.90 -8.32
C PRO A 141 6.60 -20.07 -9.58
N ALA A 142 7.28 -20.70 -10.54
CA ALA A 142 7.73 -20.04 -11.76
C ALA A 142 6.59 -19.69 -12.74
N ASP A 143 5.43 -20.34 -12.60
CA ASP A 143 4.24 -20.13 -13.42
C ASP A 143 3.28 -19.09 -12.81
N GLY A 144 3.63 -18.51 -11.67
CA GLY A 144 2.80 -17.53 -10.96
C GLY A 144 1.55 -18.13 -10.30
N SER A 145 1.44 -19.47 -10.22
CA SER A 145 0.34 -20.11 -9.51
C SER A 145 0.47 -19.91 -7.99
N PRO A 146 -0.65 -19.78 -7.25
CA PRO A 146 -0.59 -19.66 -5.80
C PRO A 146 -0.18 -21.00 -5.17
N LEU A 147 0.76 -20.96 -4.24
CA LEU A 147 1.18 -22.10 -3.44
C LEU A 147 0.85 -21.83 -1.96
N ILE A 148 -0.34 -22.27 -1.53
CA ILE A 148 -0.86 -22.01 -0.20
C ILE A 148 -0.84 -23.30 0.63
N PRO A 149 -0.01 -23.40 1.69
CA PRO A 149 0.06 -24.60 2.51
C PRO A 149 -1.10 -24.67 3.51
N LEU A 150 -2.31 -24.99 3.04
CA LEU A 150 -3.56 -24.98 3.83
C LEU A 150 -3.44 -25.74 5.16
N ASP A 151 -2.78 -26.91 5.18
CA ASP A 151 -2.61 -27.71 6.39
C ASP A 151 -1.77 -27.01 7.47
N ILE A 152 -0.84 -26.13 7.06
CA ILE A 152 0.01 -25.35 7.98
C ILE A 152 -0.73 -24.10 8.47
N LEU A 153 -1.51 -23.47 7.59
CA LEU A 153 -2.22 -22.23 7.86
C LEU A 153 -3.49 -22.42 8.69
N ARG A 154 -4.11 -23.60 8.62
CA ARG A 154 -5.39 -23.84 9.28
C ARG A 154 -5.29 -23.68 10.80
N GLY A 155 -6.21 -22.92 11.37
CA GLY A 155 -6.29 -22.63 12.80
C GLY A 155 -5.28 -21.60 13.31
N LYS A 156 -4.48 -20.97 12.44
CA LYS A 156 -3.52 -19.92 12.82
C LYS A 156 -4.20 -18.56 13.02
N HIS A 157 -3.55 -17.69 13.78
CA HIS A 157 -3.87 -16.27 13.83
C HIS A 157 -3.17 -15.53 12.68
N PHE A 158 -3.95 -15.07 11.72
CA PHE A 158 -3.47 -14.32 10.55
C PHE A 158 -3.50 -12.81 10.78
N THR A 159 -2.40 -12.11 10.49
CA THR A 159 -2.34 -10.65 10.55
C THR A 159 -2.05 -10.04 9.18
N PHE A 160 -2.71 -8.93 8.88
CA PHE A 160 -2.60 -8.23 7.60
C PHE A 160 -2.56 -6.72 7.83
N ASN A 161 -2.07 -5.95 6.86
CA ASN A 161 -1.88 -4.51 7.08
C ASN A 161 -3.18 -3.71 7.11
N SER A 162 -4.08 -3.91 6.15
CA SER A 162 -5.37 -3.22 6.07
C SER A 162 -6.33 -3.99 5.16
N LEU A 163 -7.64 -3.80 5.34
CA LEU A 163 -8.68 -4.49 4.57
C LEU A 163 -8.65 -4.21 3.06
N ASP A 164 -8.15 -3.05 2.66
CA ASP A 164 -7.99 -2.64 1.27
C ASP A 164 -6.63 -3.04 0.68
N SER A 165 -5.85 -3.89 1.36
CA SER A 165 -4.53 -4.27 0.86
C SER A 165 -4.57 -5.39 -0.17
N MET A 166 -4.01 -5.12 -1.36
CA MET A 166 -3.84 -6.15 -2.40
C MET A 166 -3.03 -7.34 -1.89
N SER A 167 -1.82 -7.12 -1.37
CA SER A 167 -0.97 -8.20 -0.87
C SER A 167 -1.28 -8.63 0.56
N GLY A 168 -1.87 -7.75 1.36
CA GLY A 168 -2.18 -8.05 2.75
C GLY A 168 -3.34 -9.03 2.93
N ILE A 169 -4.40 -8.92 2.13
CA ILE A 169 -5.60 -9.73 2.35
C ILE A 169 -6.39 -10.04 1.08
N VAL A 170 -6.49 -9.11 0.11
CA VAL A 170 -7.33 -9.29 -1.08
C VAL A 170 -6.83 -10.44 -1.95
N GLY A 171 -5.52 -10.49 -2.23
CA GLY A 171 -4.91 -11.56 -3.03
C GLY A 171 -5.11 -12.93 -2.38
N LEU A 172 -4.77 -13.06 -1.10
CA LEU A 172 -4.96 -14.32 -0.36
C LEU A 172 -6.43 -14.76 -0.31
N THR A 173 -7.37 -13.82 -0.15
CA THR A 173 -8.80 -14.13 -0.16
C THR A 173 -9.21 -14.76 -1.50
N ARG A 174 -8.79 -14.16 -2.62
CA ARG A 174 -9.08 -14.67 -3.97
C ARG A 174 -8.47 -16.04 -4.22
N ASP A 175 -7.22 -16.23 -3.80
CA ASP A 175 -6.53 -17.52 -3.96
C ASP A 175 -7.19 -18.62 -3.12
N LEU A 176 -7.62 -18.32 -1.90
CA LEU A 176 -8.38 -19.26 -1.05
C LEU A 176 -9.74 -19.60 -1.67
N GLU A 177 -10.48 -18.61 -2.16
CA GLU A 177 -11.76 -18.82 -2.85
C GLU A 177 -11.60 -19.72 -4.07
N ALA A 178 -10.54 -19.53 -4.86
CA ALA A 178 -10.22 -20.37 -6.02
C ALA A 178 -9.90 -21.83 -5.63
N LEU A 179 -9.43 -22.06 -4.40
CA LEU A 179 -9.21 -23.38 -3.82
C LEU A 179 -10.46 -23.97 -3.13
N GLY A 180 -11.59 -23.25 -3.13
CA GLY A 180 -12.82 -23.67 -2.44
C GLY A 180 -12.78 -23.47 -0.92
N GLU A 181 -11.85 -22.64 -0.44
CA GLU A 181 -11.69 -22.26 0.97
C GLU A 181 -12.11 -20.79 1.16
N SER A 182 -12.03 -20.31 2.40
CA SER A 182 -12.20 -18.89 2.74
C SER A 182 -11.16 -18.48 3.78
N LEU A 183 -11.15 -17.20 4.16
CA LEU A 183 -10.36 -16.74 5.31
C LEU A 183 -10.74 -17.41 6.65
N ASP A 184 -11.81 -18.22 6.70
CA ASP A 184 -12.22 -18.97 7.89
C ASP A 184 -11.35 -20.20 8.16
N ILE A 185 -10.37 -20.48 7.29
CA ILE A 185 -9.29 -21.40 7.65
C ILE A 185 -8.50 -20.90 8.86
N PHE A 186 -8.46 -19.58 9.11
CA PHE A 186 -7.78 -18.96 10.25
C PHE A 186 -8.69 -18.91 11.47
N SER A 187 -8.13 -19.17 12.65
CA SER A 187 -8.89 -19.12 13.92
C SER A 187 -9.13 -17.68 14.39
N GLU A 188 -8.21 -16.78 14.05
CA GLU A 188 -8.25 -15.36 14.39
C GLU A 188 -7.64 -14.53 13.25
N ARG A 189 -8.10 -13.28 13.11
CA ARG A 189 -7.56 -12.32 12.14
C ARG A 189 -7.38 -10.94 12.78
N SER A 190 -6.27 -10.25 12.50
CA SER A 190 -6.00 -8.90 13.04
C SER A 190 -5.37 -7.94 12.03
N GLU A 191 -5.82 -6.68 12.07
CA GLU A 191 -5.22 -5.58 11.30
C GLU A 191 -4.00 -5.00 12.04
N SER A 192 -2.86 -4.92 11.36
CA SER A 192 -1.60 -4.42 11.91
C SER A 192 -1.30 -2.96 11.55
N GLY A 193 -1.96 -2.43 10.52
CA GLY A 193 -1.71 -1.09 9.97
C GLY A 193 -0.54 -0.99 8.98
N GLY A 194 0.23 -2.05 8.74
CA GLY A 194 1.35 -2.01 7.78
C GLY A 194 2.13 -3.33 7.66
N HIS A 195 2.72 -3.62 6.50
CA HIS A 195 3.48 -4.87 6.28
C HIS A 195 4.56 -5.10 7.35
N ARG A 196 5.29 -4.05 7.72
CA ARG A 196 6.31 -4.12 8.78
C ARG A 196 5.71 -4.43 10.16
N ALA A 197 4.51 -3.90 10.44
CA ALA A 197 3.82 -4.15 11.69
C ALA A 197 3.27 -5.59 11.75
N SER A 198 2.80 -6.15 10.63
CA SER A 198 2.45 -7.57 10.50
C SER A 198 3.65 -8.47 10.79
N ILE A 199 4.80 -8.19 10.15
CA ILE A 199 6.04 -8.95 10.39
C ILE A 199 6.49 -8.85 11.85
N ALA A 200 6.41 -7.65 12.46
CA ALA A 200 6.72 -7.47 13.87
C ALA A 200 5.75 -8.26 14.79
N ALA A 201 4.46 -8.28 14.47
CA ALA A 201 3.47 -9.06 15.22
C ALA A 201 3.76 -10.56 15.19
N ILE A 202 4.17 -11.09 14.03
CA ILE A 202 4.62 -12.47 13.89
C ILE A 202 5.88 -12.68 14.72
N ALA A 203 6.90 -11.82 14.57
CA ALA A 203 8.16 -11.94 15.32
C ALA A 203 7.95 -11.90 16.84
N GLU A 204 7.01 -11.11 17.33
CA GLU A 204 6.66 -10.95 18.75
C GLU A 204 5.70 -12.03 19.29
N GLY A 205 5.16 -12.90 18.42
CA GLY A 205 4.22 -13.94 18.83
C GLY A 205 2.81 -13.43 19.12
N ARG A 206 2.46 -12.26 18.59
CA ARG A 206 1.10 -11.72 18.61
C ARG A 206 0.24 -12.25 17.46
N ALA A 207 0.87 -12.76 16.40
CA ALA A 207 0.26 -13.48 15.28
C ALA A 207 1.16 -14.64 14.85
N ASP A 208 0.61 -15.57 14.07
CA ASP A 208 1.34 -16.74 13.57
C ASP A 208 1.77 -16.58 12.11
N VAL A 209 0.96 -15.86 11.31
CA VAL A 209 1.08 -15.69 9.85
C VAL A 209 0.68 -14.30 9.40
#